data_AF-A0A7X3FJY6-F1
#
_entry.id   AF-A0A7X3FJY6-F1
#
_cell.length_a   1.000
_cell.length_b   1.000
_cell.length_c   1.000
_cell.angle_alpha   90.00
_cell.angle_beta   90.00
_cell.angle_gamma   90.00
#
_symmetry.space_group_name_H-M   'P 1'
#
loop_
_entity.id
_entity.type
_entity.pdbx_description
1 polymer ?
#
loop_
_entity_poly.entity_id
_entity_poly.type
_entity_poly.pdbx_seq_one_letter_code
_entity_poly.pdbx_strand_id
1 'polypeptide(L)'
;MNLFEKIFNYQIISRLDESGLYTLTSHERSWLKSMLAHPSAAAAFAPGTLEKLRNRLEPEQTADVSSGLTEKAKSREGEAFPPLLRQLRRLLRARQGFRLTYRVKNGRIQQDQSGVPYKLEYSMVKREWYLLWYHLRNRTFMSTRLQNITRVSEEPVTAEVYSSVNRRLEGSLLSRKDQIVIEVIRRYNAELSRILYAFSCFEKEVDYTADTDTYRIRLTYQRDDAEYILSKLRFLGMRVKVVEGAELRQRMRETSAKALRRYGIEPDPAEADKFTADGPAAEETAASMAEEI
;
A
#
# COMPACT_ATOMS: atom_id res chain seq x y z
N MET A 1 -10.54 19.24 -16.61
CA MET A 1 -9.71 19.95 -15.61
C MET A 1 -9.52 19.02 -14.43
N ASN A 2 -8.28 18.62 -14.15
CA ASN A 2 -7.99 17.51 -13.25
C ASN A 2 -8.02 17.98 -11.78
N LEU A 3 -8.71 17.27 -10.89
CA LEU A 3 -8.83 17.62 -9.46
C LEU A 3 -7.45 17.77 -8.77
N PHE A 4 -6.43 17.12 -9.34
CA PHE A 4 -5.07 17.10 -8.82
C PHE A 4 -4.21 18.30 -9.24
N GLU A 5 -4.57 19.07 -10.27
CA GLU A 5 -3.78 20.23 -10.72
C GLU A 5 -3.86 21.41 -9.74
N LYS A 6 -4.96 21.52 -8.98
CA LYS A 6 -5.15 22.59 -7.98
C LYS A 6 -4.21 22.46 -6.77
N ILE A 7 -3.72 21.26 -6.47
CA ILE A 7 -2.94 20.99 -5.25
C ILE A 7 -1.48 21.46 -5.39
N PHE A 8 -0.98 21.66 -6.62
CA PHE A 8 0.45 21.84 -6.87
C PHE A 8 0.88 23.23 -7.36
N ASN A 9 -0.02 24.21 -7.47
CA ASN A 9 0.39 25.57 -7.84
C ASN A 9 0.87 26.37 -6.61
N TYR A 10 2.10 26.07 -6.18
CA TYR A 10 2.75 26.65 -5.00
C TYR A 10 2.80 28.19 -5.04
N GLN A 11 2.91 28.79 -6.23
CA GLN A 11 2.94 30.25 -6.41
C GLN A 11 1.59 30.92 -6.16
N ILE A 12 0.49 30.24 -6.49
CA ILE A 12 -0.86 30.72 -6.20
C ILE A 12 -1.14 30.56 -4.70
N ILE A 13 -0.77 29.41 -4.13
CA ILE A 13 -0.96 29.12 -2.69
C ILE A 13 -0.18 30.12 -1.82
N SER A 14 1.08 30.46 -2.15
CA SER A 14 1.87 31.40 -1.35
C SER A 14 1.31 32.83 -1.35
N ARG A 15 0.87 33.32 -2.52
CA ARG A 15 0.26 34.65 -2.64
C ARG A 15 -1.11 34.74 -1.94
N LEU A 16 -1.85 33.64 -1.92
CA LEU A 16 -3.14 33.57 -1.23
C LEU A 16 -2.96 33.48 0.29
N ASP A 17 -1.95 32.75 0.76
CA ASP A 17 -1.62 32.64 2.20
C ASP A 17 -1.17 34.01 2.75
N GLU A 18 -0.39 34.78 1.98
CA GLU A 18 -0.04 36.18 2.30
C GLU A 18 -1.26 37.12 2.36
N SER A 19 -2.33 36.80 1.61
CA SER A 19 -3.57 37.59 1.57
C SER A 19 -4.67 37.09 2.52
N GLY A 20 -4.46 35.98 3.23
CA GLY A 20 -5.46 35.36 4.11
C GLY A 20 -6.70 34.79 3.39
N LEU A 21 -6.68 34.70 2.05
CA LEU A 21 -7.80 34.23 1.23
C LEU A 21 -7.72 32.71 1.04
N TYR A 22 -8.59 31.98 1.74
CA TYR A 22 -8.77 30.54 1.50
C TYR A 22 -9.60 30.29 0.24
N THR A 23 -9.02 29.67 -0.78
CA THR A 23 -9.72 29.31 -2.05
C THR A 23 -10.52 28.00 -1.96
N LEU A 24 -10.98 27.63 -0.77
CA LEU A 24 -11.87 26.48 -0.64
C LEU A 24 -13.25 26.89 -1.15
N THR A 25 -13.75 26.14 -2.11
CA THR A 25 -15.11 26.30 -2.63
C THR A 25 -16.14 26.01 -1.54
N SER A 26 -17.36 26.52 -1.68
CA SER A 26 -18.49 26.14 -0.82
C SER A 26 -18.68 24.61 -0.77
N HIS A 27 -18.50 23.92 -1.90
CA HIS A 27 -18.59 22.46 -1.95
C HIS A 27 -17.50 21.76 -1.13
N GLU A 28 -16.25 22.18 -1.21
CA GLU A 28 -15.16 21.60 -0.41
C GLU A 28 -15.38 21.85 1.09
N ARG A 29 -15.88 23.03 1.46
CA ARG A 29 -16.21 23.37 2.85
C ARG A 29 -17.41 22.58 3.37
N SER A 30 -18.45 22.44 2.55
CA SER A 30 -19.63 21.62 2.82
C SER A 30 -19.27 20.13 3.01
N TRP A 31 -18.41 19.60 2.15
CA TRP A 31 -17.88 18.24 2.29
C TRP A 31 -17.06 18.08 3.58
N LEU A 32 -16.17 19.02 3.88
CA LEU A 32 -15.38 19.00 5.11
C LEU A 32 -16.29 19.04 6.35
N LYS A 33 -17.34 19.86 6.34
CA LYS A 33 -18.36 19.90 7.41
C LYS A 33 -19.00 18.53 7.64
N SER A 34 -19.39 17.84 6.57
CA SER A 34 -19.94 16.48 6.64
C SER A 34 -18.91 15.47 7.17
N MET A 35 -17.63 15.57 6.76
CA MET A 35 -16.57 14.70 7.28
C MET A 35 -16.28 14.92 8.77
N LEU A 36 -16.37 16.16 9.27
CA LEU A 36 -16.18 16.50 10.69
C LEU A 36 -17.33 16.05 11.61
N ALA A 37 -18.47 15.66 11.03
CA ALA A 37 -19.56 15.02 11.75
C ALA A 37 -19.29 13.53 12.03
N HIS A 38 -18.36 12.90 11.31
CA HIS A 38 -18.00 11.50 11.51
C HIS A 38 -17.38 11.29 12.91
N PRO A 39 -17.72 10.21 13.66
CA PRO A 39 -17.21 9.97 15.01
C PRO A 39 -15.68 9.97 15.12
N SER A 40 -14.98 9.47 14.09
CA SER A 40 -13.51 9.44 14.06
C SER A 40 -12.85 10.83 13.99
N ALA A 41 -13.59 11.90 13.67
CA ALA A 41 -13.05 13.26 13.64
C ALA A 41 -12.52 13.69 15.02
N ALA A 42 -13.19 13.26 16.11
CA ALA A 42 -12.74 13.55 17.47
C ALA A 42 -11.38 12.93 17.80
N ALA A 43 -11.06 11.77 17.21
CA ALA A 43 -9.76 11.11 17.39
C ALA A 43 -8.68 11.67 16.43
N ALA A 44 -9.08 12.21 15.28
CA ALA A 44 -8.17 12.75 14.28
C ALA A 44 -7.62 14.13 14.63
N PHE A 45 -8.43 14.99 15.26
CA PHE A 45 -8.09 16.39 15.55
C PHE A 45 -7.87 16.64 17.04
N ALA A 46 -7.04 17.64 17.37
CA ALA A 46 -7.02 18.16 18.74
C ALA A 46 -8.34 18.89 19.03
N PRO A 47 -8.88 18.86 20.27
CA PRO A 47 -10.18 19.45 20.58
C PRO A 47 -10.33 20.90 20.13
N GLY A 48 -9.36 21.76 20.47
CA GLY A 48 -9.39 23.17 20.05
C GLY A 48 -9.24 23.39 18.54
N THR A 49 -8.59 22.47 17.81
CA THR A 49 -8.55 22.53 16.34
C THR A 49 -9.89 22.12 15.74
N LEU A 50 -10.51 21.07 16.28
CA LEU A 50 -11.81 20.59 15.84
C LEU A 50 -12.91 21.65 16.03
N GLU A 51 -12.92 22.30 17.18
CA GLU A 51 -13.84 23.41 17.46
C GLU A 51 -13.62 24.58 16.51
N LYS A 52 -12.37 25.01 16.29
CA LYS A 52 -12.06 26.07 15.32
C LYS A 52 -12.55 25.73 13.92
N LEU A 53 -12.37 24.49 13.48
CA LEU A 53 -12.84 24.04 12.17
C LEU A 53 -14.37 24.03 12.09
N ARG A 54 -15.06 23.52 13.13
CA ARG A 54 -16.52 23.53 13.21
C ARG A 54 -17.08 24.95 13.18
N ASN A 55 -16.49 25.87 13.94
CA ASN A 55 -16.93 27.27 13.97
C ASN A 55 -16.73 27.96 12.62
N ARG A 56 -15.62 27.70 11.92
CA ARG A 56 -15.38 28.27 10.58
C ARG A 56 -16.31 27.73 9.50
N LEU A 57 -16.84 26.52 9.69
CA LEU A 57 -17.72 25.84 8.73
C LEU A 57 -19.20 25.91 9.14
N GLU A 58 -19.52 26.60 10.23
CA GLU A 58 -20.89 26.84 10.69
C GLU A 58 -21.81 27.39 9.59
N PRO A 59 -21.43 28.40 8.79
CA PRO A 59 -22.33 28.97 7.78
C PRO A 59 -22.58 28.06 6.56
N GLU A 60 -21.81 26.99 6.40
CA GLU A 60 -21.90 26.12 5.23
C GLU A 60 -23.02 25.09 5.39
N GLN A 61 -23.76 24.79 4.33
CA GLN A 61 -24.71 23.69 4.36
C GLN A 61 -23.95 22.36 4.44
N THR A 62 -24.42 21.40 5.24
CA THR A 62 -23.87 20.05 5.24
C THR A 62 -24.21 19.35 3.93
N ALA A 63 -23.20 18.80 3.25
CA ALA A 63 -23.44 17.95 2.09
C ALA A 63 -24.15 16.68 2.55
N ASP A 64 -25.40 16.49 2.12
CA ASP A 64 -26.14 15.26 2.38
C ASP A 64 -25.69 14.16 1.41
N VAL A 65 -24.57 13.53 1.75
CA VAL A 65 -24.02 12.39 1.00
C VAL A 65 -24.70 11.08 1.45
N SER A 66 -25.34 11.08 2.62
CA SER A 66 -25.89 9.89 3.28
C SER A 66 -27.30 9.51 2.84
N SER A 67 -28.16 10.47 2.51
CA SER A 67 -29.58 10.18 2.21
C SER A 67 -29.80 9.41 0.90
N GLY A 68 -28.84 9.45 -0.02
CA GLY A 68 -28.89 8.74 -1.31
C GLY A 68 -28.11 7.43 -1.36
N LEU A 69 -27.34 7.06 -0.33
CA LEU A 69 -26.41 5.92 -0.38
C LEU A 69 -26.86 4.80 0.58
N THR A 70 -27.46 3.75 0.03
CA THR A 70 -27.73 2.53 0.80
C THR A 70 -26.52 1.59 0.74
N GLU A 71 -25.79 1.49 1.85
CA GLU A 71 -24.67 0.54 1.98
C GLU A 71 -25.19 -0.89 2.16
N LYS A 72 -25.24 -1.66 1.07
CA LYS A 72 -25.49 -3.11 1.15
C LYS A 72 -24.25 -3.81 1.73
N ALA A 73 -24.45 -4.62 2.77
CA ALA A 73 -23.39 -5.36 3.46
C ALA A 73 -22.29 -4.47 4.09
N LYS A 74 -22.70 -3.46 4.87
CA LYS A 74 -21.78 -2.63 5.66
C LYS A 74 -20.85 -3.51 6.50
N SER A 75 -19.56 -3.47 6.18
CA SER A 75 -18.52 -4.11 7.00
C SER A 75 -18.46 -3.40 8.35
N ARG A 76 -18.23 -4.12 9.45
CA ARG A 76 -17.96 -3.50 10.76
C ARG A 76 -16.76 -2.56 10.62
N GLU A 77 -16.99 -1.26 10.71
CA GLU A 77 -15.93 -0.26 10.72
C GLU A 77 -15.20 -0.37 12.06
N GLY A 78 -13.93 -0.79 12.04
CA GLY A 78 -13.05 -0.63 13.19
C GLY A 78 -12.72 0.85 13.40
N GLU A 79 -12.19 1.20 14.58
CA GLU A 79 -11.70 2.56 14.84
C GLU A 79 -10.62 2.93 13.81
N ALA A 80 -10.98 3.75 12.82
CA ALA A 80 -10.06 4.19 11.77
C ALA A 80 -8.87 5.01 12.33
N PHE A 81 -9.05 5.59 13.53
CA PHE A 81 -8.07 6.41 14.21
C PHE A 81 -7.87 5.96 15.66
N PRO A 82 -6.93 5.03 15.92
CA PRO A 82 -6.63 4.60 17.28
C PRO A 82 -6.09 5.77 18.12
N PRO A 83 -6.52 5.94 19.39
CA PRO A 83 -6.06 7.04 20.25
C PRO A 83 -4.53 7.13 20.41
N LEU A 84 -3.85 5.99 20.36
CA LEU A 84 -2.39 5.87 20.47
C LEU A 84 -1.63 6.49 19.30
N LEU A 85 -2.28 6.70 18.14
CA LEU A 85 -1.61 7.20 16.94
C LEU A 85 -0.95 8.57 17.19
N ARG A 86 -1.63 9.46 17.90
CA ARG A 86 -1.11 10.79 18.23
C ARG A 86 0.12 10.71 19.15
N GLN A 87 0.08 9.85 20.16
CA GLN A 87 1.19 9.65 21.09
C GLN A 87 2.41 9.08 20.36
N LEU A 88 2.23 8.04 19.54
CA LEU A 88 3.30 7.41 18.77
C LEU A 88 3.90 8.37 17.73
N ARG A 89 3.07 9.20 17.08
CA ARG A 89 3.56 10.27 16.17
C ARG A 89 4.44 11.29 16.89
N ARG A 90 4.11 11.64 18.14
CA ARG A 90 4.96 12.55 18.95
C ARG A 90 6.31 11.91 19.27
N LEU A 91 6.33 10.64 19.67
CA LEU A 91 7.57 9.89 19.94
C LEU A 91 8.47 9.79 18.69
N LEU A 92 7.87 9.47 17.53
CA LEU A 92 8.58 9.44 16.24
C LEU A 92 9.20 10.81 15.90
N ARG A 93 8.46 11.90 16.10
CA ARG A 93 8.97 13.27 15.86
C ARG A 93 10.08 13.67 16.83
N ALA A 94 9.95 13.29 18.10
CA ALA A 94 10.93 13.57 19.13
C ALA A 94 12.20 12.70 19.02
N ARG A 95 12.19 11.66 18.16
CA ARG A 95 13.27 10.68 18.00
C ARG A 95 13.63 10.00 19.33
N GLN A 96 12.61 9.69 20.11
CA GLN A 96 12.75 9.04 21.41
C GLN A 96 12.36 7.56 21.33
N GLY A 97 12.87 6.78 22.28
CA GLY A 97 12.43 5.41 22.50
C GLY A 97 11.10 5.36 23.24
N PHE A 98 10.64 4.15 23.50
CA PHE A 98 9.48 3.90 24.34
C PHE A 98 9.63 2.60 25.13
N ARG A 99 8.80 2.48 26.17
CA ARG A 99 8.38 1.20 26.73
C ARG A 99 6.97 0.85 26.27
N LEU A 100 6.84 -0.36 25.74
CA LEU A 100 5.61 -0.87 25.13
C LEU A 100 5.12 -2.09 25.88
N THR A 101 3.84 -2.05 26.27
CA THR A 101 3.11 -3.24 26.70
C THR A 101 2.09 -3.62 25.62
N TYR A 102 2.12 -4.87 25.17
CA TYR A 102 1.23 -5.34 24.10
C TYR A 102 0.83 -6.81 24.26
N ARG A 103 -0.32 -7.17 23.66
CA ARG A 103 -0.86 -8.53 23.63
C ARG A 103 -0.42 -9.27 22.36
N VAL A 104 0.12 -10.47 22.52
CA VAL A 104 0.44 -11.38 21.41
C VAL A 104 -0.75 -12.33 21.10
N LYS A 105 -0.71 -13.01 19.95
CA LYS A 105 -1.83 -13.83 19.44
C LYS A 105 -2.33 -14.90 20.41
N ASN A 106 -1.47 -15.45 21.26
CA ASN A 106 -1.82 -16.46 22.26
C ASN A 106 -2.40 -15.85 23.57
N GLY A 107 -2.74 -14.57 23.56
CA GLY A 107 -3.30 -13.87 24.73
C GLY A 107 -2.27 -13.41 25.76
N ARG A 108 -1.00 -13.84 25.66
CA ARG A 108 0.05 -13.40 26.59
C ARG A 108 0.31 -11.90 26.44
N ILE A 109 0.62 -11.26 27.56
CA ILE A 109 0.97 -9.84 27.60
C ILE A 109 2.49 -9.73 27.75
N GLN A 110 3.12 -9.05 26.80
CA GLN A 110 4.53 -8.66 26.90
C GLN A 110 4.58 -7.28 27.54
N GLN A 111 5.17 -7.18 28.73
CA GLN A 111 5.20 -5.96 29.52
C GLN A 111 6.51 -5.20 29.35
N ASP A 112 6.42 -3.87 29.33
CA ASP A 112 7.55 -2.93 29.40
C ASP A 112 8.72 -3.24 28.48
N GLN A 113 8.42 -3.60 27.24
CA GLN A 113 9.44 -3.88 26.23
C GLN A 113 10.03 -2.57 25.71
N SER A 114 11.34 -2.38 25.93
CA SER A 114 12.08 -1.23 25.43
C SER A 114 12.35 -1.33 23.93
N GLY A 115 12.01 -0.26 23.22
CA GLY A 115 12.11 -0.22 21.78
C GLY A 115 12.21 1.18 21.20
N VAL A 116 12.58 1.23 19.93
CA VAL A 116 12.64 2.47 19.15
C VAL A 116 11.57 2.44 18.06
N PRO A 117 10.65 3.42 18.02
CA PRO A 117 9.64 3.51 16.96
C PRO A 117 10.31 3.87 15.64
N TYR A 118 9.94 3.17 14.56
CA TYR A 118 10.44 3.44 13.22
C TYR A 118 9.38 4.08 12.33
N LYS A 119 8.22 3.43 12.19
CA LYS A 119 7.16 3.89 11.28
C LYS A 119 5.79 3.43 11.77
N LEU A 120 4.78 4.26 11.49
CA LEU A 120 3.38 3.89 11.59
C LEU A 120 2.87 3.56 10.18
N GLU A 121 2.25 2.40 10.03
CA GLU A 121 1.75 1.91 8.75
C GLU A 121 0.27 1.57 8.86
N TYR A 122 -0.50 1.93 7.84
CA TYR A 122 -1.87 1.48 7.71
C TYR A 122 -1.94 0.40 6.63
N SER A 123 -2.29 -0.82 7.03
CA SER A 123 -2.47 -1.91 6.09
C SER A 123 -3.83 -1.78 5.41
N MET A 124 -3.86 -1.42 4.13
CA MET A 124 -5.10 -1.32 3.34
C MET A 124 -5.82 -2.67 3.21
N VAL A 125 -5.08 -3.78 3.24
CA VAL A 125 -5.63 -5.14 3.17
C VAL A 125 -6.32 -5.53 4.47
N LYS A 126 -5.65 -5.31 5.60
CA LYS A 126 -6.16 -5.68 6.92
C LYS A 126 -7.06 -4.60 7.54
N ARG A 127 -7.07 -3.39 6.97
CA ARG A 127 -7.74 -2.19 7.47
C ARG A 127 -7.34 -1.84 8.91
N GLU A 128 -6.09 -2.09 9.26
CA GLU A 128 -5.54 -1.97 10.62
C GLU A 128 -4.25 -1.14 10.61
N TRP A 129 -4.04 -0.39 11.68
CA TRP A 129 -2.77 0.29 11.94
C TRP A 129 -1.74 -0.62 12.60
N TYR A 130 -0.50 -0.49 12.17
CA TYR A 130 0.67 -1.19 12.68
C TYR A 130 1.76 -0.20 13.10
N LEU A 131 2.43 -0.53 14.20
CA LEU A 131 3.66 0.10 14.65
C LEU A 131 4.82 -0.81 14.24
N LEU A 132 5.71 -0.26 13.42
CA LEU A 132 6.99 -0.85 13.08
C LEU A 132 8.04 -0.28 14.03
N TRP A 133 8.76 -1.14 14.73
CA TRP A 133 9.70 -0.74 15.77
C TRP A 133 10.84 -1.74 15.94
N TYR A 134 11.93 -1.30 16.55
CA TYR A 134 13.08 -2.13 16.86
C TYR A 134 13.14 -2.46 18.34
N HIS A 135 13.27 -3.74 18.65
CA HIS A 135 13.41 -4.22 20.01
C HIS A 135 14.86 -4.07 20.48
N LEU A 136 15.12 -3.21 21.47
CA LEU A 136 16.49 -2.90 21.89
C LEU A 136 17.22 -4.10 22.50
N ARG A 137 16.54 -4.86 23.38
CA ARG A 137 17.10 -6.05 24.02
C ARG A 137 17.34 -7.21 23.04
N ASN A 138 16.33 -7.57 22.26
CA ASN A 138 16.38 -8.75 21.38
C ASN A 138 17.03 -8.45 20.03
N ARG A 139 17.27 -7.17 19.71
CA ARG A 139 17.86 -6.69 18.46
C ARG A 139 17.08 -7.10 17.21
N THR A 140 15.76 -7.26 17.35
CA THR A 140 14.85 -7.70 16.28
C THR A 140 13.92 -6.58 15.84
N PHE A 141 13.56 -6.62 14.56
CA PHE A 141 12.47 -5.80 14.02
C PHE A 141 11.12 -6.41 14.38
N MET A 142 10.20 -5.58 14.83
CA MET A 142 8.88 -5.96 15.32
C MET A 142 7.80 -5.18 14.59
N SER A 143 6.69 -5.86 14.28
CA SER A 143 5.46 -5.27 13.75
C SER A 143 4.32 -5.59 14.70
N THR A 144 3.71 -4.57 15.29
CA THR A 144 2.67 -4.71 16.32
C THR A 144 1.42 -3.94 15.92
N ARG A 145 0.27 -4.60 15.92
CA ARG A 145 -1.03 -3.93 15.68
C ARG A 145 -1.30 -2.91 16.78
N LEU A 146 -1.74 -1.71 16.42
CA LEU A 146 -2.02 -0.65 17.40
C LEU A 146 -3.11 -1.06 18.40
N GLN A 147 -4.13 -1.79 17.97
CA GLN A 147 -5.20 -2.29 18.84
C GLN A 147 -4.72 -3.30 19.91
N ASN A 148 -3.55 -3.90 19.72
CA ASN A 148 -2.97 -4.85 20.68
C ASN A 148 -2.09 -4.14 21.72
N ILE A 149 -1.80 -2.86 21.53
CA ILE A 149 -0.98 -2.07 22.44
C ILE A 149 -1.88 -1.59 23.58
N THR A 150 -1.50 -1.92 24.81
CA THR A 150 -2.26 -1.50 26.00
C THR A 150 -1.65 -0.28 26.67
N ARG A 151 -0.32 -0.14 26.63
CA ARG A 151 0.39 0.98 27.24
C ARG A 151 1.63 1.35 26.43
N VAL A 152 1.84 2.66 26.28
CA VAL A 152 3.06 3.26 25.73
C VAL A 152 3.52 4.35 26.69
N SER A 153 4.79 4.34 27.05
CA SER A 153 5.45 5.44 27.74
C SER A 153 6.74 5.82 27.05
N GLU A 154 7.08 7.10 27.06
CA GLU A 154 8.35 7.59 26.54
C GLU A 154 9.52 7.02 27.34
N GLU A 155 10.58 6.63 26.63
CA GLU A 155 11.84 6.22 27.23
C GLU A 155 12.96 7.01 26.52
N PRO A 156 13.72 7.84 27.25
CA PRO A 156 14.75 8.65 26.64
C PRO A 156 15.85 7.74 26.06
N VAL A 157 16.20 8.00 24.80
CA VAL A 157 17.27 7.29 24.09
C VAL A 157 18.22 8.32 23.50
N THR A 158 19.52 8.05 23.51
CA THR A 158 20.50 8.99 22.93
C THR A 158 20.35 9.05 21.41
N ALA A 159 20.72 10.20 20.83
CA ALA A 159 20.61 10.40 19.38
C ALA A 159 21.46 9.38 18.59
N GLU A 160 22.59 8.95 19.14
CA GLU A 160 23.48 7.93 18.55
C GLU A 160 22.79 6.57 18.52
N VAL A 161 22.12 6.18 19.61
CA VAL A 161 21.39 4.92 19.65
C VAL A 161 20.22 4.97 18.66
N TYR A 162 19.43 6.04 18.65
CA TYR A 162 18.30 6.19 17.74
C TYR A 162 18.73 6.11 16.26
N SER A 163 19.79 6.84 15.88
CA SER A 163 20.33 6.83 14.52
C SER A 163 20.94 5.50 14.12
N SER A 164 21.67 4.83 15.03
CA SER A 164 22.24 3.50 14.77
C SER A 164 21.15 2.44 14.53
N VAL A 165 20.06 2.52 15.28
CA VAL A 165 18.91 1.63 15.13
C VAL A 165 18.22 1.87 13.81
N ASN A 166 17.94 3.12 13.44
CA ASN A 166 17.32 3.44 12.16
C ASN A 166 18.18 2.96 10.97
N ARG A 167 19.50 3.13 11.01
CA ARG A 167 20.39 2.63 9.95
C ARG A 167 20.33 1.11 9.82
N ARG A 168 20.29 0.38 10.94
CA ARG A 168 20.14 -1.08 10.94
C ARG A 168 18.78 -1.51 10.38
N LEU A 169 17.72 -0.79 10.73
CA LEU A 169 16.38 -1.04 10.22
C LEU A 169 16.29 -0.81 8.71
N GLU A 170 16.83 0.29 8.22
CA GLU A 170 16.88 0.59 6.79
C GLU A 170 17.64 -0.50 6.02
N GLY A 171 18.81 -0.92 6.51
CA GLY A 171 19.54 -2.03 5.91
C GLY A 171 18.76 -3.36 5.89
N SER A 172 18.06 -3.69 6.99
CA SER A 172 17.21 -4.88 7.08
C SER A 172 15.96 -4.82 6.20
N LEU A 173 15.39 -3.63 5.99
CA LEU A 173 14.23 -3.42 5.11
C LEU A 173 14.64 -3.42 3.63
N LEU A 174 15.84 -2.93 3.31
CA LEU A 174 16.40 -3.00 1.97
C LEU A 174 16.72 -4.44 1.58
N SER A 175 17.27 -5.24 2.50
CA SER A 175 17.57 -6.66 2.23
C SER A 175 16.33 -7.56 2.11
N ARG A 176 15.15 -7.06 2.48
CA ARG A 176 13.85 -7.75 2.35
C ARG A 176 13.03 -7.27 1.15
N LYS A 177 13.60 -6.41 0.30
CA LYS A 177 12.99 -6.07 -0.98
C LYS A 177 13.13 -7.27 -1.92
N ASP A 178 12.01 -7.74 -2.42
CA ASP A 178 11.95 -8.71 -3.50
C ASP A 178 11.55 -7.97 -4.80
N GLN A 179 11.92 -8.57 -5.94
CA GLN A 179 11.57 -8.05 -7.26
C GLN A 179 10.83 -9.10 -8.07
N ILE A 180 9.86 -8.65 -8.86
CA ILE A 180 9.17 -9.48 -9.86
C ILE A 180 9.07 -8.74 -11.18
N VAL A 181 9.00 -9.49 -12.26
CA VAL A 181 8.72 -8.96 -13.61
C VAL A 181 7.42 -9.52 -14.11
N ILE A 182 6.53 -8.61 -14.48
CA ILE A 182 5.20 -8.90 -15.00
C ILE A 182 5.19 -8.47 -16.46
N GLU A 183 4.77 -9.36 -17.36
CA GLU A 183 4.56 -9.01 -18.75
C GLU A 183 3.06 -8.80 -19.02
N VAL A 184 2.74 -7.71 -19.71
CA VAL A 184 1.39 -7.43 -20.19
C VAL A 184 1.17 -8.21 -21.48
N ILE A 185 0.09 -8.98 -21.52
CA ILE A 185 -0.27 -9.73 -22.73
C ILE A 185 -0.71 -8.73 -23.80
N ARG A 186 -0.09 -8.79 -24.98
CA ARG A 186 -0.25 -7.86 -26.10
C ARG A 186 -1.69 -7.44 -26.39
N ARG A 187 -2.63 -8.40 -26.37
CA ARG A 187 -4.07 -8.15 -26.62
C ARG A 187 -4.72 -7.15 -25.64
N TYR A 188 -4.06 -6.86 -24.52
CA TYR A 188 -4.51 -5.94 -23.48
C TYR A 188 -3.64 -4.66 -23.38
N ASN A 189 -2.80 -4.35 -24.37
CA ASN A 189 -1.99 -3.13 -24.37
C ASN A 189 -2.86 -1.86 -24.24
N ALA A 190 -4.08 -1.84 -24.79
CA ALA A 190 -5.04 -0.75 -24.62
C ALA A 190 -5.48 -0.52 -23.16
N GLU A 191 -5.37 -1.53 -22.29
CA GLU A 191 -5.70 -1.45 -20.86
C GLU A 191 -4.48 -1.09 -19.98
N LEU A 192 -3.32 -0.74 -20.57
CA LEU A 192 -2.07 -0.52 -19.85
C LEU A 192 -2.22 0.46 -18.67
N SER A 193 -2.93 1.58 -18.86
CA SER A 193 -3.14 2.56 -17.79
C SER A 193 -3.86 1.95 -16.56
N ARG A 194 -4.83 1.06 -16.79
CA ARG A 194 -5.57 0.38 -15.71
C ARG A 194 -4.69 -0.67 -15.02
N ILE A 195 -3.84 -1.36 -15.78
CA ILE A 195 -2.87 -2.32 -15.25
C ILE A 195 -1.85 -1.60 -14.37
N LEU A 196 -1.26 -0.50 -14.86
CA LEU A 196 -0.30 0.31 -14.09
C LEU A 196 -0.94 0.94 -12.85
N TYR A 197 -2.21 1.34 -12.92
CA TYR A 197 -2.94 1.86 -11.78
C TYR A 197 -3.09 0.82 -10.66
N ALA A 198 -3.28 -0.46 -11.00
CA ALA A 198 -3.36 -1.54 -10.02
C ALA A 198 -2.08 -1.69 -9.18
N PHE A 199 -0.94 -1.27 -9.73
CA PHE A 199 0.38 -1.29 -9.10
C PHE A 199 0.92 0.09 -8.72
N SER A 200 0.06 1.13 -8.71
CA SER A 200 0.46 2.52 -8.46
C SER A 200 1.17 2.73 -7.11
N CYS A 201 0.83 1.94 -6.10
CA CYS A 201 1.40 1.98 -4.75
C CYS A 201 2.77 1.32 -4.60
N PHE A 202 3.30 0.70 -5.67
CA PHE A 202 4.61 0.07 -5.68
C PHE A 202 5.63 0.87 -6.50
N GLU A 203 6.89 0.70 -6.13
CA GLU A 203 8.03 1.12 -6.94
C GLU A 203 8.05 0.26 -8.21
N LYS A 204 7.93 0.91 -9.37
CA LYS A 204 7.77 0.23 -10.66
C LYS A 204 8.58 0.89 -11.76
N GLU A 205 9.16 0.04 -12.60
CA GLU A 205 9.81 0.41 -13.86
C GLU A 205 9.06 -0.30 -14.99
N VAL A 206 8.92 0.37 -16.13
CA VAL A 206 8.16 -0.15 -17.27
C VAL A 206 9.04 -0.08 -18.50
N ASP A 207 9.32 -1.25 -19.07
CA ASP A 207 10.07 -1.41 -20.30
C ASP A 207 9.11 -1.79 -21.43
N TYR A 208 9.33 -1.22 -22.61
CA TYR A 208 8.61 -1.57 -23.84
C TYR A 208 9.57 -2.23 -24.82
N THR A 209 9.23 -3.42 -25.30
CA THR A 209 9.96 -4.12 -26.35
C THR A 209 9.21 -3.98 -27.66
N ALA A 210 9.77 -3.22 -28.61
CA ALA A 210 9.15 -2.95 -29.90
C ALA A 210 8.98 -4.21 -30.77
N ASP A 211 9.95 -5.13 -30.73
CA ASP A 211 9.98 -6.34 -31.57
C ASP A 211 8.79 -7.27 -31.27
N THR A 212 8.42 -7.38 -30.00
CA THR A 212 7.32 -8.24 -29.53
C THR A 212 6.04 -7.48 -29.23
N ASP A 213 6.07 -6.14 -29.28
CA ASP A 213 4.99 -5.25 -28.89
C ASP A 213 4.44 -5.58 -27.48
N THR A 214 5.37 -5.78 -26.54
CA THR A 214 5.07 -6.18 -25.16
C THR A 214 5.61 -5.18 -24.15
N TYR A 215 4.88 -5.03 -23.03
CA TYR A 215 5.31 -4.25 -21.89
C TYR A 215 5.75 -5.16 -20.76
N ARG A 216 6.91 -4.87 -20.16
CA ARG A 216 7.40 -5.52 -18.94
C ARG A 216 7.40 -4.51 -17.81
N ILE A 217 6.79 -4.90 -16.70
CA ILE A 217 6.66 -4.10 -15.49
C ILE A 217 7.50 -4.77 -14.41
N ARG A 218 8.60 -4.15 -14.04
CA ARG A 218 9.42 -4.57 -12.90
C ARG A 218 8.87 -3.92 -11.65
N LEU A 219 8.43 -4.73 -10.68
CA LEU A 219 7.94 -4.26 -9.39
C LEU A 219 8.95 -4.58 -8.30
N THR A 220 9.29 -3.57 -7.50
CA THR A 220 10.07 -3.74 -6.27
C THR A 220 9.14 -3.56 -5.07
N TYR A 221 9.14 -4.53 -4.16
CA TYR A 221 8.23 -4.55 -3.01
C TYR A 221 8.84 -5.22 -1.79
N GLN A 222 8.26 -4.97 -0.62
CA GLN A 222 8.67 -5.66 0.61
C GLN A 222 8.05 -7.05 0.64
N ARG A 223 8.78 -8.08 1.09
CA ARG A 223 8.25 -9.46 1.15
C ARG A 223 6.88 -9.57 1.84
N ASP A 224 6.60 -8.74 2.85
CA ASP A 224 5.31 -8.69 3.55
C ASP A 224 4.13 -8.25 2.65
N ASP A 225 4.40 -7.54 1.54
CA ASP A 225 3.43 -7.10 0.54
C ASP A 225 3.14 -8.14 -0.55
N ALA A 226 3.82 -9.29 -0.54
CA ALA A 226 3.67 -10.33 -1.57
C ALA A 226 2.22 -10.76 -1.76
N GLU A 227 1.46 -10.93 -0.67
CA GLU A 227 0.04 -11.30 -0.73
C GLU A 227 -0.83 -10.19 -1.33
N TYR A 228 -0.46 -8.92 -1.13
CA TYR A 228 -1.20 -7.81 -1.72
C TYR A 228 -0.97 -7.73 -3.23
N ILE A 229 0.28 -7.91 -3.68
CA ILE A 229 0.61 -8.03 -5.11
C ILE A 229 -0.13 -9.22 -5.71
N LEU A 230 -0.13 -10.36 -5.03
CA LEU A 230 -0.82 -11.56 -5.48
C LEU A 230 -2.33 -11.31 -5.65
N SER A 231 -2.95 -10.51 -4.77
CA SER A 231 -4.34 -10.07 -4.93
C SER A 231 -4.54 -9.19 -6.17
N LYS A 232 -3.61 -8.28 -6.48
CA LYS A 232 -3.66 -7.45 -7.70
C LYS A 232 -3.48 -8.27 -8.97
N LEU A 233 -2.54 -9.21 -8.96
CA LEU A 233 -2.32 -10.15 -10.07
C LEU A 233 -3.57 -10.99 -10.36
N ARG A 234 -4.20 -11.54 -9.30
CA ARG A 234 -5.47 -12.28 -9.43
C ARG A 234 -6.60 -11.42 -10.00
N PHE A 235 -6.68 -10.15 -9.58
CA PHE A 235 -7.67 -9.21 -10.09
C PHE A 235 -7.48 -8.92 -11.58
N LEU A 236 -6.23 -8.82 -12.05
CA LEU A 236 -5.92 -8.60 -13.47
C LEU A 236 -6.16 -9.87 -14.32
N GLY A 237 -5.97 -11.05 -13.73
CA GLY A 237 -6.24 -12.34 -14.38
C GLY A 237 -5.37 -12.53 -15.62
N MET A 238 -5.99 -12.90 -16.75
CA MET A 238 -5.30 -13.18 -18.03
C MET A 238 -4.64 -11.97 -18.69
N ARG A 239 -4.76 -10.76 -18.12
CA ARG A 239 -4.17 -9.53 -18.67
C ARG A 239 -2.65 -9.50 -18.56
N VAL A 240 -2.11 -10.23 -17.59
CA VAL A 240 -0.71 -10.18 -17.22
C VAL A 240 -0.20 -11.58 -16.94
N LYS A 241 1.10 -11.80 -17.16
CA LYS A 241 1.81 -13.01 -16.73
C LYS A 241 3.02 -12.65 -15.88
N VAL A 242 3.32 -13.45 -14.88
CA VAL A 242 4.53 -13.30 -14.07
C VAL A 242 5.66 -14.04 -14.77
N VAL A 243 6.66 -13.31 -15.26
CA VAL A 243 7.82 -13.84 -15.98
C VAL A 243 8.95 -14.16 -15.01
N GLU A 244 9.25 -13.23 -14.10
CA GLU A 244 10.23 -13.41 -13.02
C GLU A 244 9.54 -13.38 -11.65
N GLY A 245 9.90 -14.31 -10.76
CA GLY A 245 9.28 -14.46 -9.43
C GLY A 245 8.66 -15.83 -9.21
N ALA A 246 9.49 -16.86 -9.02
CA ALA A 246 9.06 -18.25 -8.95
C ALA A 246 7.99 -18.53 -7.89
N GLU A 247 8.13 -17.94 -6.70
CA GLU A 247 7.18 -18.10 -5.60
C GLU A 247 5.80 -17.56 -5.96
N LEU A 248 5.72 -16.33 -6.48
CA LEU A 248 4.44 -15.73 -6.89
C LEU A 248 3.81 -16.47 -8.07
N ARG A 249 4.63 -16.93 -9.03
CA ARG A 249 4.16 -17.75 -10.16
C ARG A 249 3.52 -19.04 -9.66
N GLN A 250 4.14 -19.72 -8.70
CA GLN A 250 3.60 -20.93 -8.10
C GLN A 250 2.29 -20.65 -7.34
N ARG A 251 2.26 -19.60 -6.53
CA ARG A 251 1.06 -19.16 -5.79
C ARG A 251 -0.11 -18.79 -6.71
N MET A 252 0.18 -18.13 -7.85
CA MET A 252 -0.81 -17.84 -8.88
C MET A 252 -1.37 -19.12 -9.50
N ARG A 253 -0.49 -20.06 -9.91
CA ARG A 253 -0.89 -21.37 -10.45
C ARG A 253 -1.79 -22.13 -9.49
N GLU A 254 -1.41 -22.24 -8.21
CA GLU A 254 -2.20 -22.92 -7.19
C GLU A 254 -3.60 -22.31 -7.04
N THR A 255 -3.68 -20.98 -7.06
CA THR A 255 -4.95 -20.27 -6.90
C THR A 255 -5.86 -20.46 -8.12
N SER A 256 -5.29 -20.36 -9.32
CA SER A 256 -6.02 -20.59 -10.57
C SER A 256 -6.51 -22.04 -10.67
N ALA A 257 -5.66 -23.02 -10.34
CA ALA A 257 -6.03 -24.44 -10.31
C ALA A 257 -7.14 -24.75 -9.29
N LYS A 258 -7.13 -24.10 -8.12
CA LYS A 258 -8.22 -24.21 -7.14
C LYS A 258 -9.51 -23.57 -7.66
N ALA A 259 -9.42 -22.45 -8.38
CA ALA A 259 -10.58 -21.79 -8.97
C ALA A 259 -11.21 -22.64 -10.10
N LEU A 260 -10.40 -23.16 -11.02
CA LEU A 260 -10.86 -24.01 -12.12
C LEU A 260 -11.57 -25.28 -11.62
N ARG A 261 -11.00 -25.94 -10.60
CA ARG A 261 -11.64 -27.10 -9.96
C ARG A 261 -13.02 -26.80 -9.37
N ARG A 262 -13.29 -25.58 -8.89
CA ARG A 262 -14.63 -25.20 -8.42
C ARG A 262 -15.65 -25.14 -9.55
N TYR A 263 -15.20 -24.95 -10.78
CA TYR A 263 -16.04 -24.96 -11.98
C TYR A 263 -16.02 -26.31 -12.69
N GLY A 264 -15.46 -27.36 -12.08
CA GLY A 264 -15.39 -28.71 -12.67
C GLY A 264 -14.35 -28.85 -13.78
N ILE A 265 -13.46 -27.88 -13.95
CA ILE A 265 -12.38 -27.92 -14.94
C ILE A 265 -11.14 -28.47 -14.24
N GLU A 266 -10.68 -29.65 -14.66
CA GLU A 266 -9.37 -30.14 -14.24
C GLU A 266 -8.28 -29.38 -15.00
N PRO A 267 -7.33 -28.75 -14.28
CA PRO A 267 -6.23 -28.04 -14.94
C PRO A 267 -5.32 -29.07 -15.64
N ASP A 268 -5.22 -28.99 -16.96
CA ASP A 268 -4.32 -29.83 -17.74
C ASP A 268 -2.85 -29.50 -17.40
N PRO A 269 -2.06 -30.47 -16.89
CA PRO A 269 -0.63 -30.26 -16.64
C PRO A 269 0.17 -29.92 -17.91
N ALA A 270 -0.32 -30.26 -19.11
CA ALA A 270 0.37 -30.03 -20.38
C ALA A 270 0.15 -28.62 -20.99
N GLU A 271 -0.92 -27.90 -20.62
CA GLU A 271 -1.12 -26.50 -21.05
C GLU A 271 -0.32 -25.49 -20.18
N ALA A 272 0.16 -25.91 -19.02
CA ALA A 272 0.90 -25.07 -18.07
C ALA A 272 2.28 -24.61 -18.56
N ASP A 273 2.86 -25.32 -19.53
CA ASP A 273 4.16 -25.03 -20.17
C ASP A 273 4.03 -24.36 -21.55
N LYS A 274 2.83 -24.36 -22.17
CA LYS A 274 2.62 -23.68 -23.46
C LYS A 274 2.65 -22.15 -23.34
N PHE A 275 2.23 -21.61 -22.20
CA PHE A 275 2.30 -20.15 -21.93
C PHE A 275 3.70 -19.62 -21.58
N THR A 276 4.68 -20.51 -21.42
CA THR A 276 6.10 -20.16 -21.26
C THR A 276 6.89 -20.22 -22.57
N ALA A 277 6.31 -20.74 -23.66
CA ALA A 277 7.02 -21.11 -24.88
C ALA A 277 6.77 -20.20 -26.11
N ASP A 278 6.23 -18.99 -25.95
CA ASP A 278 6.28 -17.98 -27.02
C ASP A 278 7.50 -17.08 -26.83
N GLY A 279 8.65 -17.66 -27.18
CA GLY A 279 9.89 -17.01 -27.66
C GLY A 279 10.22 -17.60 -29.04
N PRO A 280 10.87 -16.85 -29.93
CA PRO A 280 10.50 -16.78 -31.35
C PRO A 280 10.64 -18.12 -32.09
N ALA A 281 9.55 -18.57 -32.68
CA ALA A 281 9.58 -19.51 -33.79
C ALA A 281 9.89 -18.72 -35.07
N ALA A 282 11.17 -18.61 -35.42
CA ALA A 282 11.61 -18.33 -36.78
C ALA A 282 13.11 -18.65 -36.90
N GLU A 283 13.42 -19.81 -37.48
CA GLU A 283 14.55 -20.10 -38.39
C GLU A 283 14.87 -21.59 -38.35
N GLU A 284 14.27 -22.36 -39.26
CA GLU A 284 14.95 -23.45 -39.99
C GLU A 284 13.98 -24.03 -41.03
N THR A 285 13.84 -23.29 -42.14
CA THR A 285 13.38 -23.87 -43.41
C THR A 285 14.00 -23.09 -44.56
N ALA A 286 15.33 -23.09 -44.62
CA ALA A 286 16.11 -22.61 -45.75
C ALA A 286 17.48 -23.31 -45.80
N ALA A 287 17.45 -24.63 -45.91
CA ALA A 287 18.62 -25.45 -46.24
C ALA A 287 18.20 -26.56 -47.22
N SER A 288 17.63 -26.13 -48.35
CA SER A 288 17.44 -26.96 -49.54
C SER A 288 17.41 -25.98 -50.71
N MET A 289 18.60 -25.72 -51.28
CA MET A 289 18.92 -25.09 -52.57
C MET A 289 20.26 -24.32 -52.45
N ALA A 290 21.34 -25.05 -52.22
CA ALA A 290 22.71 -24.60 -52.48
C ALA A 290 23.67 -25.81 -52.50
N GLU A 291 23.40 -26.75 -53.39
CA GLU A 291 24.37 -27.77 -53.81
C GLU A 291 24.19 -28.01 -55.32
N GLU A 292 24.45 -26.94 -56.08
CA GLU A 292 24.89 -27.00 -57.48
C GLU A 292 25.93 -25.88 -57.64
N ILE A 293 27.18 -26.24 -57.33
CA ILE A 293 28.48 -25.89 -57.95
C ILE A 293 29.59 -26.39 -57.01
#